data_AF-H0EZ44-F1
#
_entry.id   AF-H0EZ44-F1
#
_cell.length_a   1.000
_cell.length_b   1.000
_cell.length_c   1.000
_cell.angle_alpha   90.00
_cell.angle_beta   90.00
_cell.angle_gamma   90.00
#
_symmetry.space_group_name_H-M   'P 1'
#
loop_
_entity.id
_entity.type
_entity.pdbx_description
1 polymer ?
#
loop_
_entity_poly.entity_id
_entity_poly.type
_entity_poly.pdbx_seq_one_letter_code
_entity_poly.pdbx_strand_id
1 'polypeptide(L)'
;MVNTLANHGFLPRNGLNISMSDLVTAFNDSVNLASSATQLVGAKALTTSSTSNTTFNLDDLDKHNIIEHDGSLSRADIFSGDNHSFNPAIWASVAAFFTEPTISIATSAAARKARLAAAAAVNPAEERLPYEEGWRRPSQELTIAGILGLVGKIAAASV
;
A
#
# COMPACT_ATOMS: atom_id res chain seq x y z
N MET A 1 -12.63 -5.26 0.61
CA MET A 1 -13.93 -5.76 0.11
C MET A 1 -14.13 -7.23 0.47
N VAL A 2 -13.19 -8.12 0.13
CA VAL A 2 -13.33 -9.57 0.32
C VAL A 2 -13.65 -10.00 1.76
N ASN A 3 -13.11 -9.34 2.79
CA ASN A 3 -13.47 -9.60 4.19
C ASN A 3 -14.97 -9.35 4.45
N THR A 4 -15.55 -8.29 3.88
CA THR A 4 -16.98 -8.01 3.98
C THR A 4 -17.80 -9.10 3.29
N LEU A 5 -17.41 -9.52 2.09
CA LEU A 5 -18.11 -10.57 1.35
C LEU A 5 -18.07 -11.91 2.11
N ALA A 6 -16.95 -12.27 2.74
CA ALA A 6 -16.87 -13.44 3.62
C ALA A 6 -17.75 -13.28 4.87
N ASN A 7 -17.72 -12.12 5.54
CA ASN A 7 -18.55 -11.84 6.71
C ASN A 7 -20.06 -11.90 6.42
N HIS A 8 -20.47 -11.57 5.19
CA HIS A 8 -21.86 -11.67 4.75
C HIS A 8 -22.22 -13.02 4.11
N GLY A 9 -21.24 -13.91 3.91
CA GLY A 9 -21.45 -15.25 3.34
C GLY A 9 -21.58 -15.29 1.82
N PHE A 10 -21.20 -14.23 1.11
CA PHE A 10 -21.01 -14.27 -0.35
C PHE A 10 -19.76 -15.05 -0.74
N LEU A 11 -18.72 -14.99 0.10
CA LEU A 11 -17.57 -15.89 0.06
C LEU A 11 -17.64 -16.88 1.24
N PRO A 12 -16.90 -18.00 1.19
CA PRO A 12 -16.73 -18.89 2.34
C PRO A 12 -16.41 -18.10 3.61
N ARG A 13 -17.24 -18.24 4.66
CA ARG A 13 -17.12 -17.48 5.91
C ARG A 13 -15.80 -17.71 6.65
N ASN A 14 -15.16 -18.85 6.41
CA ASN A 14 -13.85 -19.19 6.94
C ASN A 14 -12.69 -18.59 6.13
N GLY A 15 -12.97 -17.95 4.99
CA GLY A 15 -11.96 -17.33 4.13
C GLY A 15 -11.03 -18.31 3.41
N LEU A 16 -11.40 -19.60 3.31
CA LEU A 16 -10.54 -20.64 2.74
C LEU A 16 -11.00 -21.11 1.36
N ASN A 17 -10.05 -21.56 0.54
CA ASN A 17 -10.26 -22.23 -0.75
C ASN A 17 -11.14 -21.45 -1.74
N ILE A 18 -10.91 -20.14 -1.86
CA ILE A 18 -11.68 -19.26 -2.75
C ILE A 18 -11.17 -19.41 -4.18
N SER A 19 -12.04 -19.83 -5.10
CA SER A 19 -11.74 -19.93 -6.52
C SER A 19 -12.08 -18.64 -7.28
N MET A 20 -11.65 -18.54 -8.55
CA MET A 20 -12.09 -17.46 -9.45
C MET A 20 -13.62 -17.43 -9.62
N SER A 21 -14.27 -18.60 -9.68
CA SER A 21 -15.72 -18.69 -9.84
C SER A 21 -16.45 -18.13 -8.62
N ASP A 22 -15.93 -18.43 -7.42
CA ASP A 22 -16.48 -17.89 -6.16
C ASP A 22 -16.34 -16.37 -6.13
N LEU A 23 -15.18 -15.82 -6.53
CA LEU A 23 -14.98 -14.38 -6.60
C LEU A 23 -15.95 -13.71 -7.59
N VAL A 24 -16.07 -14.23 -8.81
CA VAL A 24 -16.95 -13.63 -9.84
C VAL A 24 -18.39 -13.62 -9.35
N THR A 25 -18.86 -14.73 -8.78
CA THR A 25 -20.23 -14.84 -8.24
C THR A 25 -20.42 -13.87 -7.07
N ALA A 26 -19.52 -13.92 -6.07
CA ALA A 26 -19.62 -13.09 -4.87
C ALA A 26 -19.60 -11.59 -5.18
N PHE A 27 -18.72 -11.14 -6.07
CA PHE A 27 -18.65 -9.73 -6.45
C PHE A 27 -19.82 -9.27 -7.32
N ASN A 28 -20.35 -10.14 -8.18
CA ASN A 28 -21.55 -9.83 -8.95
C ASN A 28 -22.77 -9.70 -8.03
N ASP A 29 -23.00 -10.68 -7.16
CA ASP A 29 -24.18 -10.72 -6.30
C ASP A 29 -24.17 -9.66 -5.20
N SER A 30 -22.99 -9.28 -4.70
CA SER A 30 -22.87 -8.32 -3.59
C SER A 30 -22.81 -6.86 -4.00
N VAL A 31 -22.08 -6.54 -5.07
CA VAL A 31 -21.79 -5.15 -5.47
C VAL A 31 -21.95 -4.92 -6.97
N ASN A 32 -22.53 -5.88 -7.69
CA ASN A 32 -22.77 -5.81 -9.13
C ASN A 32 -21.51 -5.50 -9.95
N LEU A 33 -20.36 -6.05 -9.55
CA LEU A 33 -19.12 -5.91 -10.33
C LEU A 33 -19.15 -6.85 -11.53
N ALA A 34 -18.74 -6.34 -12.70
CA ALA A 34 -18.62 -7.16 -13.90
C ALA A 34 -17.58 -8.28 -13.73
N SER A 35 -17.83 -9.43 -14.34
CA SER A 35 -16.95 -10.59 -14.27
C SER A 35 -15.54 -10.27 -14.79
N SER A 36 -15.41 -9.49 -15.86
CA SER A 36 -14.13 -9.10 -16.45
C SER A 36 -13.25 -8.28 -15.50
N ALA A 37 -13.85 -7.38 -14.71
CA ALA A 37 -13.13 -6.61 -13.70
C ALA A 37 -12.63 -7.53 -12.56
N THR A 38 -13.48 -8.46 -12.14
CA THR A 38 -13.11 -9.46 -11.12
C THR A 38 -11.98 -10.37 -11.60
N GLN A 39 -12.03 -10.83 -12.85
CA GLN A 39 -11.02 -11.70 -13.43
C GLN A 39 -9.64 -11.06 -13.49
N LEU A 40 -9.56 -9.75 -13.78
CA LEU A 40 -8.30 -9.02 -13.81
C LEU A 40 -7.57 -9.05 -12.47
N VAL A 41 -8.26 -8.74 -11.38
CA VAL A 41 -7.66 -8.71 -10.03
C VAL A 41 -7.54 -10.11 -9.44
N GLY A 42 -8.55 -10.97 -9.67
CA GLY A 42 -8.56 -12.36 -9.21
C GLY A 42 -7.42 -13.20 -9.79
N ALA A 43 -6.98 -12.92 -11.02
CA ALA A 43 -5.83 -13.60 -11.61
C ALA A 43 -4.54 -13.34 -10.81
N LYS A 44 -4.35 -12.10 -10.31
CA LYS A 44 -3.25 -11.78 -9.40
C LYS A 44 -3.43 -12.45 -8.04
N ALA A 45 -4.64 -12.48 -7.50
CA ALA A 45 -4.94 -13.15 -6.22
C ALA A 45 -4.56 -14.64 -6.25
N LEU A 46 -4.86 -15.34 -7.34
CA LEU A 46 -4.49 -16.75 -7.48
C LEU A 46 -2.97 -17.00 -7.44
N THR A 47 -2.15 -16.02 -7.81
CA THR A 47 -0.67 -16.13 -7.70
C THR A 47 -0.14 -16.04 -6.27
N THR A 48 -0.98 -15.64 -5.30
CA THR A 48 -0.57 -15.59 -3.89
C THR A 48 -0.78 -16.90 -3.15
N SER A 49 -1.48 -17.86 -3.77
CA SER A 49 -1.94 -19.07 -3.10
C SER A 49 -0.86 -19.84 -2.35
N SER A 50 -1.18 -20.26 -1.14
CA SER A 50 -0.40 -21.19 -0.33
C SER A 50 -0.83 -22.66 -0.48
N THR A 51 -1.94 -22.94 -1.18
CA THR A 51 -2.56 -24.28 -1.24
C THR A 51 -2.54 -24.90 -2.63
N SER A 52 -2.86 -24.13 -3.68
CA SER A 52 -2.91 -24.58 -5.08
C SER A 52 -2.97 -23.40 -6.08
N ASN A 53 -2.65 -23.61 -7.35
CA ASN A 53 -2.74 -22.54 -8.36
C ASN A 53 -4.19 -22.20 -8.81
N THR A 54 -5.23 -22.80 -8.19
CA THR A 54 -6.63 -22.64 -8.60
C THR A 54 -7.53 -22.04 -7.51
N THR A 55 -7.03 -21.95 -6.28
CA THR A 55 -7.73 -21.34 -5.13
C THR A 55 -6.74 -20.56 -4.27
N PHE A 56 -7.21 -19.59 -3.50
CA PHE A 56 -6.41 -18.93 -2.46
C PHE A 56 -7.21 -18.80 -1.17
N ASN A 57 -6.53 -18.61 -0.03
CA ASN A 57 -7.14 -18.23 1.24
C ASN A 57 -7.05 -16.71 1.39
N LEU A 58 -7.96 -16.06 2.13
CA LEU A 58 -7.94 -14.59 2.28
C LEU A 58 -6.60 -14.08 2.81
N ASP A 59 -5.99 -14.77 3.77
CA ASP A 59 -4.69 -14.41 4.35
C ASP A 59 -3.53 -14.54 3.34
N ASP A 60 -3.70 -15.30 2.24
CA ASP A 60 -2.70 -15.34 1.17
C ASP A 60 -2.56 -13.95 0.49
N LEU A 61 -3.59 -13.11 0.54
CA LEU A 61 -3.58 -11.78 -0.06
C LEU A 61 -2.65 -10.80 0.65
N ASP A 62 -2.22 -11.12 1.86
CA ASP A 62 -1.31 -10.29 2.68
C ASP A 62 0.14 -10.38 2.19
N LYS A 63 0.41 -11.24 1.18
CA LYS A 63 1.72 -11.34 0.54
C LYS A 63 2.09 -10.04 -0.17
N HIS A 64 3.07 -9.36 0.42
CA HIS A 64 3.57 -8.08 -0.06
C HIS A 64 4.07 -8.12 -1.50
N ASN A 65 3.87 -7.02 -2.24
CA ASN A 65 4.29 -6.78 -3.63
C ASN A 65 3.62 -7.65 -4.72
N ILE A 66 2.47 -8.26 -4.44
CA ILE A 66 1.62 -8.89 -5.47
C ILE A 66 0.37 -8.05 -5.75
N ILE A 67 -0.44 -7.87 -4.70
CA ILE A 67 -1.60 -6.96 -4.66
C ILE A 67 -1.45 -6.04 -3.45
N GLU A 68 -1.12 -6.60 -2.29
CA GLU A 68 -0.76 -5.83 -1.09
C GLU A 68 0.48 -4.97 -1.38
N HIS A 69 0.43 -3.72 -0.90
CA HIS A 69 1.42 -2.69 -1.17
C HIS A 69 1.48 -1.66 -0.04
N ASP A 70 2.63 -1.00 0.07
CA ASP A 70 2.85 0.11 1.01
C ASP A 70 1.99 1.33 0.68
N GLY A 71 1.76 2.20 1.67
CA GLY A 71 0.89 3.36 1.51
C GLY A 71 -0.61 3.02 1.50
N SER A 72 -0.99 1.87 2.06
CA SER A 72 -2.37 1.43 2.17
C SER A 72 -3.26 2.41 2.94
N LEU A 73 -4.49 2.65 2.48
CA LEU A 73 -5.39 3.67 3.04
C LEU A 73 -5.85 3.42 4.49
N SER A 74 -5.70 2.20 5.00
CA SER A 74 -6.19 1.82 6.34
C SER A 74 -5.37 0.70 7.00
N ARG A 75 -4.25 0.31 6.39
CA ARG A 75 -3.33 -0.74 6.88
C ARG A 75 -1.94 -0.11 7.01
N ALA A 76 -1.15 -0.63 7.93
CA ALA A 76 0.26 -0.26 7.99
C ALA A 76 1.03 -0.92 6.85
N ASP A 77 2.21 -0.39 6.57
CA ASP A 77 3.15 -0.96 5.60
C ASP A 77 3.79 -2.22 6.19
N ILE A 78 4.23 -3.18 5.36
CA ILE A 78 4.80 -4.46 5.83
C ILE A 78 6.02 -4.26 6.73
N PHE A 79 6.76 -3.16 6.55
CA PHE A 79 7.88 -2.79 7.41
C PHE A 79 7.48 -2.70 8.90
N SER A 80 6.22 -2.36 9.19
CA SER A 80 5.68 -2.30 10.55
C SER A 80 5.20 -3.65 11.10
N GLY A 81 5.27 -4.72 10.31
CA GLY A 81 4.91 -6.10 10.68
C GLY A 81 3.50 -6.52 10.28
N ASP A 82 2.46 -5.79 10.70
CA ASP A 82 1.06 -6.11 10.39
C ASP A 82 0.51 -5.23 9.26
N ASN A 83 0.44 -5.80 8.05
CA ASN A 83 -0.02 -5.14 6.82
C ASN A 83 -1.47 -5.46 6.42
N HIS A 84 -2.22 -6.19 7.24
CA HIS A 84 -3.54 -6.71 6.86
C HIS A 84 -4.66 -6.25 7.80
N SER A 85 -4.38 -6.14 9.10
CA SER A 85 -5.33 -5.67 10.08
C SER A 85 -5.74 -4.22 9.86
N PHE A 86 -7.01 -3.91 10.12
CA PHE A 86 -7.48 -2.54 10.08
C PHE A 86 -6.76 -1.68 11.13
N ASN A 87 -6.13 -0.61 10.67
CA ASN A 87 -5.48 0.38 11.52
C ASN A 87 -6.36 1.65 11.62
N PRO A 88 -6.98 1.90 12.79
CA PRO A 88 -7.90 3.04 12.96
C PRO A 88 -7.21 4.39 12.85
N ALA A 89 -5.94 4.51 13.27
CA ALA A 89 -5.20 5.77 13.19
C ALA A 89 -4.88 6.14 11.73
N ILE A 90 -4.43 5.17 10.93
CA ILE A 90 -4.19 5.37 9.50
C ILE A 90 -5.50 5.73 8.80
N TRP A 91 -6.57 4.96 9.04
CA TRP A 91 -7.87 5.28 8.44
C TRP A 91 -8.38 6.66 8.85
N ALA A 92 -8.26 7.05 10.12
CA ALA A 92 -8.68 8.37 10.58
C ALA A 92 -7.96 9.51 9.84
N SER A 93 -6.65 9.35 9.57
CA SER A 93 -5.89 10.35 8.80
C SER A 93 -6.34 10.48 7.34
N VAL A 94 -6.73 9.37 6.71
CA VAL A 94 -7.29 9.37 5.34
C VAL A 94 -8.72 9.92 5.34
N ALA A 95 -9.55 9.45 6.28
CA ALA A 95 -10.96 9.84 6.38
C ALA A 95 -11.15 11.32 6.71
N ALA A 96 -10.17 11.97 7.34
CA ALA A 96 -10.19 13.41 7.61
C ALA A 96 -10.30 14.27 6.33
N PHE A 97 -9.95 13.72 5.16
CA PHE A 97 -10.15 14.41 3.87
C PHE A 97 -11.60 14.35 3.38
N PHE A 98 -12.39 13.35 3.81
CA PHE A 98 -13.73 13.07 3.30
C PHE A 98 -14.79 13.89 4.05
N THR A 99 -14.72 15.20 3.86
CA THR A 99 -15.65 16.17 4.50
C THR A 99 -16.91 16.42 3.68
N GLU A 100 -16.90 16.04 2.39
CA GLU A 100 -18.03 16.21 1.49
C GLU A 100 -18.97 14.97 1.50
N PRO A 101 -20.28 15.14 1.21
CA PRO A 101 -21.21 14.01 1.08
C PRO A 101 -20.82 12.98 0.02
N THR A 102 -20.06 13.41 -1.00
CA THR A 102 -19.51 12.56 -2.06
C THR A 102 -18.02 12.83 -2.16
N ILE A 103 -17.22 11.77 -2.07
CA ILE A 103 -15.76 11.88 -2.19
C ILE A 103 -15.41 12.18 -3.65
N SER A 104 -14.87 13.37 -3.89
CA SER A 104 -14.42 13.76 -5.24
C SER A 104 -13.11 13.06 -5.62
N ILE A 105 -12.79 13.04 -6.92
CA ILE A 105 -11.48 12.56 -7.40
C ILE A 105 -10.35 13.40 -6.80
N ALA A 106 -10.53 14.72 -6.70
CA ALA A 106 -9.54 15.61 -6.11
C ALA A 106 -9.31 15.30 -4.62
N THR A 107 -10.39 15.10 -3.86
CA THR A 107 -10.33 14.70 -2.45
C THR A 107 -9.61 13.35 -2.29
N SER A 108 -9.94 12.36 -3.13
CA SER A 108 -9.30 11.04 -3.14
C SER A 108 -7.80 11.13 -3.45
N ALA A 109 -7.42 11.95 -4.44
CA ALA A 109 -6.04 12.16 -4.83
C ALA A 109 -5.23 12.85 -3.71
N ALA A 110 -5.81 13.85 -3.05
CA ALA A 110 -5.19 14.52 -1.92
C ALA A 110 -4.96 13.56 -0.74
N ALA A 111 -5.97 12.77 -0.37
CA ALA A 111 -5.88 11.78 0.70
C ALA A 111 -4.80 10.73 0.40
N ARG A 112 -4.78 10.19 -0.84
CA ARG A 112 -3.77 9.23 -1.28
C ARG A 112 -2.35 9.83 -1.24
N LYS A 113 -2.18 11.05 -1.74
CA LYS A 113 -0.88 11.74 -1.73
C LYS A 113 -0.36 11.91 -0.30
N ALA A 114 -1.22 12.35 0.61
CA ALA A 114 -0.87 12.49 2.03
C ALA A 114 -0.49 11.14 2.67
N ARG A 115 -1.24 10.07 2.37
CA ARG A 115 -0.93 8.73 2.89
C ARG A 115 0.41 8.20 2.39
N LEU A 116 0.73 8.39 1.11
CA LEU A 116 2.01 7.99 0.53
C LEU A 116 3.18 8.75 1.17
N ALA A 117 3.04 10.06 1.37
CA ALA A 117 4.06 10.86 2.07
C ALA A 117 4.27 10.40 3.52
N ALA A 118 3.17 10.11 4.24
CA ALA A 118 3.24 9.59 5.60
C ALA A 118 3.89 8.19 5.66
N ALA A 119 3.62 7.32 4.68
CA ALA A 119 4.26 6.01 4.54
C ALA A 119 5.78 6.15 4.40
N ALA A 120 6.20 6.94 3.40
CA ALA A 120 7.60 7.13 3.07
C ALA A 120 8.40 7.79 4.21
N ALA A 121 7.75 8.59 5.06
CA ALA A 121 8.40 9.22 6.21
C ALA A 121 8.77 8.23 7.33
N VAL A 122 8.12 7.06 7.40
CA VAL A 122 8.31 6.08 8.47
C VAL A 122 8.83 4.73 7.99
N ASN A 123 8.70 4.45 6.68
CA ASN A 123 9.15 3.21 6.05
C ASN A 123 10.50 3.44 5.34
N PRO A 124 11.62 2.96 5.91
CA PRO A 124 12.94 3.12 5.30
C PRO A 124 13.13 2.23 4.07
N ALA A 125 12.25 1.25 3.78
CA ALA A 125 12.35 0.47 2.54
C ALA A 125 12.20 1.35 1.29
N GLU A 126 11.60 2.52 1.43
CA GLU A 126 11.52 3.59 0.43
C GLU A 126 12.78 4.47 0.42
N GLU A 127 13.97 3.97 0.85
CA GLU A 127 15.33 4.57 0.86
C GLU A 127 15.75 5.18 -0.50
N ARG A 128 14.94 6.11 -1.01
CA ARG A 128 15.00 6.68 -2.33
C ARG A 128 15.63 8.05 -2.26
N LEU A 129 16.38 8.35 -3.30
CA LEU A 129 16.88 9.69 -3.53
C LEU A 129 15.69 10.65 -3.72
N PRO A 130 15.66 11.82 -3.05
CA PRO A 130 14.48 12.68 -2.96
C PRO A 130 14.27 13.55 -4.22
N TYR A 131 14.14 12.88 -5.37
CA TYR A 131 14.02 13.53 -6.67
C TYR A 131 12.74 14.37 -6.81
N GLU A 132 11.64 13.94 -6.19
CA GLU A 132 10.35 14.64 -6.19
C GLU A 132 10.38 15.92 -5.35
N GLU A 133 11.28 15.96 -4.36
CA GLU A 133 11.54 17.09 -3.47
C GLU A 133 12.62 18.03 -4.03
N GLY A 134 13.05 17.79 -5.29
CA GLY A 134 13.97 18.65 -6.02
C GLY A 134 15.45 18.25 -5.92
N TRP A 135 15.80 17.19 -5.18
CA TRP A 135 17.18 16.72 -5.12
C TRP A 135 17.62 16.17 -6.48
N ARG A 136 18.89 16.38 -6.82
CA ARG A 136 19.53 15.80 -8.00
C ARG A 136 20.92 15.32 -7.59
N ARG A 137 21.41 14.25 -8.22
CA ARG A 137 22.80 13.83 -8.06
C ARG A 137 23.72 15.02 -8.37
N PRO A 138 24.69 15.36 -7.50
CA PRO A 138 25.65 16.42 -7.78
C PRO A 138 26.35 16.20 -9.14
N SER A 139 26.47 17.28 -9.92
CA SER A 139 27.21 17.27 -11.19
C SER A 139 28.72 17.21 -10.99
N GLN A 140 29.20 17.67 -9.83
CA GLN A 140 30.59 17.54 -9.38
C GLN A 140 30.73 16.35 -8.45
N GLU A 141 31.85 15.62 -8.60
CA GLU A 141 32.18 14.50 -7.72
C GLU A 141 32.54 14.99 -6.31
N LEU A 142 32.04 14.27 -5.29
CA LEU A 142 32.43 14.49 -3.91
C LEU A 142 33.77 13.79 -3.65
N THR A 143 34.84 14.58 -3.55
CA THR A 143 36.18 14.06 -3.28
C THR A 143 36.49 14.02 -1.78
N ILE A 144 37.39 13.12 -1.37
CA ILE A 144 37.89 13.04 0.02
C ILE A 144 38.48 14.38 0.46
N ALA A 145 39.21 15.06 -0.41
CA ALA A 145 39.77 16.39 -0.11
C ALA A 145 38.67 17.44 0.17
N GLY A 146 37.58 17.43 -0.62
CA GLY A 146 36.43 18.31 -0.40
C GLY A 146 35.72 18.03 0.93
N ILE A 147 35.55 16.75 1.26
CA ILE A 147 34.96 16.32 2.54
C ILE A 147 35.83 16.77 3.71
N LEU A 148 37.15 16.52 3.67
CA LEU A 148 38.07 16.95 4.73
C LEU A 148 38.10 18.48 4.89
N GLY A 149 38.01 19.22 3.78
CA GLY A 149 37.89 20.68 3.82
C GLY A 149 36.61 21.16 4.52
N LEU A 150 35.46 20.51 4.28
CA LEU A 150 34.20 20.83 4.96
C LEU A 150 34.27 20.49 6.45
N VAL A 151 34.82 19.33 6.82
CA VAL A 151 35.02 18.93 8.21
C VAL A 151 35.88 19.97 8.96
N GLY A 152 36.98 20.43 8.34
CA GLY A 152 37.83 21.48 8.92
C GLY A 152 37.10 22.80 9.13
N LYS A 153 36.23 23.21 8.19
CA LYS A 153 35.41 24.43 8.32
C LYS A 153 34.39 24.31 9.46
N ILE A 154 33.72 23.17 9.58
CA ILE A 154 32.77 22.90 10.67
C ILE A 154 33.49 22.95 12.01
N ALA A 155 34.65 22.28 12.12
CA ALA A 155 35.46 22.28 13.34
C ALA A 155 35.91 23.69 13.75
N ALA A 156 36.37 24.51 12.79
CA ALA A 156 36.78 25.88 13.04
C ALA A 156 35.61 26.83 13.36
N ALA A 157 34.39 26.53 12.93
CA ALA A 157 33.18 27.30 13.24
C ALA A 157 32.50 26.86 14.55
N SER A 158 32.94 25.75 15.15
CA SER A 158 32.38 25.16 16.37
C SER A 158 33.19 25.51 17.64
N VAL A 159 34.11 26.47 17.55
CA VAL A 159 34.94 27.00 18.64
C VAL A 159 34.59 28.45 18.97
#